data_AF-A0A655BR35-F1
#
_entry.id   AF-A0A655BR35-F1
#
_cell.length_a   1.000
_cell.length_b   1.000
_cell.length_c   1.000
_cell.angle_alpha   90.00
_cell.angle_beta   90.00
_cell.angle_gamma   90.00
#
_symmetry.space_group_name_H-M   'P 1'
#
loop_
_entity.id
_entity.type
_entity.pdbx_description
1 polymer ?
#
loop_
_entity_poly.entity_id
_entity_poly.type
_entity_poly.pdbx_seq_one_letter_code
_entity_poly.pdbx_strand_id
1 'polypeptide(L)'
;MFEEIRAESARQTIHCVLVDESQFLTRQQVYQLSEVVDKLDIPVLCYGLRTDFRGELFVGSQYLLAWSDKLVELKTICFCGRKASMVLRLDQDGRPYNEGEQVVIGGNERYVSVCRKHYKDALEEGSLTAIQERHRHI
;
A
#
# COMPACT_ATOMS: atom_id res chain seq x y z
N MET A 1 -6.89 -3.12 -20.59
CA MET A 1 -7.61 -3.58 -19.39
C MET A 1 -9.12 -3.67 -19.56
N PHE A 2 -9.92 -2.59 -19.62
CA PHE A 2 -11.40 -2.72 -19.76
C PHE A 2 -11.81 -3.59 -20.96
N GLU A 3 -11.24 -3.32 -22.14
CA GLU A 3 -11.54 -4.08 -23.36
C GLU A 3 -11.13 -5.56 -23.27
N GLU A 4 -10.04 -5.87 -22.57
CA GLU A 4 -9.61 -7.26 -22.35
C GLU A 4 -10.60 -8.00 -21.46
N ILE A 5 -11.03 -7.38 -20.35
CA ILE A 5 -12.02 -7.96 -19.43
C ILE A 5 -13.37 -8.14 -20.14
N ARG A 6 -13.79 -7.17 -20.94
CA ARG A 6 -15.02 -7.24 -21.75
C ARG A 6 -14.97 -8.38 -22.77
N ALA A 7 -13.83 -8.55 -23.44
CA ALA A 7 -13.65 -9.64 -24.41
C ALA A 7 -13.72 -11.01 -23.71
N GLU A 8 -13.12 -11.12 -22.52
CA GLU A 8 -13.13 -12.37 -21.75
C GLU A 8 -14.53 -12.67 -21.16
N SER A 9 -15.24 -11.66 -20.68
CA SER A 9 -16.61 -11.82 -20.15
C SER A 9 -17.62 -12.23 -21.22
N ALA A 10 -17.34 -11.96 -22.49
CA ALA A 10 -18.12 -12.43 -23.62
C ALA A 10 -17.86 -13.90 -23.98
N ARG A 11 -16.70 -14.45 -23.57
CA ARG A 11 -16.33 -15.86 -23.80
C ARG A 11 -16.80 -16.77 -22.68
N GLN A 12 -16.77 -16.28 -21.45
CA GLN A 12 -17.19 -17.01 -20.26
C GLN A 12 -17.69 -16.07 -19.17
N THR A 13 -18.52 -16.59 -18.27
CA THR A 13 -19.00 -15.81 -17.12
C THR A 13 -17.85 -15.48 -16.18
N ILE A 14 -17.61 -14.18 -15.95
CA ILE A 14 -16.67 -13.68 -14.97
C ILE A 14 -17.46 -13.18 -13.77
N HIS A 15 -17.26 -13.81 -12.61
CA HIS A 15 -17.95 -13.42 -11.38
C HIS A 15 -17.23 -12.30 -10.62
N CYS A 16 -15.93 -12.12 -10.85
CA CYS A 16 -15.11 -11.15 -10.13
C CYS A 16 -13.78 -10.93 -10.86
N VAL A 17 -13.26 -9.70 -10.82
CA VAL A 17 -11.89 -9.39 -11.20
C VAL A 17 -11.06 -9.09 -9.96
N LEU A 18 -9.93 -9.78 -9.80
CA LEU A 18 -8.99 -9.56 -8.70
C LEU A 18 -7.74 -8.86 -9.23
N VAL A 19 -7.38 -7.74 -8.63
CA VAL A 19 -6.17 -6.99 -8.98
C VAL A 19 -5.26 -6.94 -7.75
N ASP A 20 -4.10 -7.56 -7.86
CA ASP A 20 -3.07 -7.52 -6.83
C ASP A 20 -2.06 -6.40 -7.13
N GLU A 21 -1.36 -5.95 -6.10
CA GLU A 21 -0.40 -4.84 -6.15
C GLU A 21 -0.95 -3.58 -6.86
N SER A 22 -2.24 -3.29 -6.60
CA SER A 22 -3.03 -2.27 -7.29
C SER A 22 -2.49 -0.84 -7.12
N GLN A 23 -1.56 -0.62 -6.19
CA GLN A 23 -0.85 0.64 -6.04
C GLN A 23 -0.07 1.05 -7.30
N PHE A 24 0.34 0.09 -8.13
CA PHE A 24 1.08 0.33 -9.37
C PHE A 24 0.18 0.68 -10.56
N LEU A 25 -1.14 0.68 -10.38
CA LEU A 25 -2.06 1.11 -11.43
C LEU A 25 -1.86 2.60 -11.75
N THR A 26 -1.98 2.92 -13.03
CA THR A 26 -2.13 4.29 -13.49
C THR A 26 -3.57 4.78 -13.24
N ARG A 27 -3.77 6.11 -13.24
CA ARG A 27 -5.12 6.71 -13.20
C ARG A 27 -6.07 6.11 -14.24
N GLN A 28 -5.57 5.95 -15.47
CA GLN A 28 -6.35 5.43 -16.59
C GLN A 28 -6.81 3.99 -16.33
N GLN A 29 -5.94 3.16 -15.75
CA GLN A 29 -6.29 1.79 -15.39
C GLN A 29 -7.33 1.77 -14.26
N VAL A 30 -7.18 2.59 -13.21
CA VAL A 30 -8.20 2.67 -12.14
C VAL A 30 -9.56 3.09 -12.70
N TYR A 31 -9.59 4.08 -13.60
CA TYR A 31 -10.83 4.47 -14.31
C TYR A 31 -11.40 3.33 -15.15
N GLN A 32 -10.57 2.56 -15.84
CA GLN A 32 -11.03 1.38 -16.59
C GLN A 32 -11.63 0.30 -15.68
N LEU A 33 -11.18 0.16 -14.43
CA LEU A 33 -11.78 -0.77 -13.47
C LEU A 33 -13.16 -0.30 -13.01
N SER A 34 -13.36 1.01 -12.79
CA SER A 34 -14.72 1.50 -12.47
C SER A 34 -15.68 1.22 -13.62
N GLU A 35 -15.23 1.40 -14.87
CA GLU A 35 -16.05 1.08 -16.04
C GLU A 35 -16.40 -0.42 -16.14
N VAL A 36 -15.55 -1.33 -15.65
CA VAL A 36 -15.88 -2.77 -15.56
C VAL A 36 -17.05 -2.98 -14.62
N VAL A 37 -17.02 -2.36 -13.45
CA VAL A 37 -18.12 -2.45 -12.47
C VAL A 37 -19.39 -1.85 -13.07
N ASP A 38 -19.32 -0.61 -13.56
CA ASP A 38 -20.49 0.15 -13.97
C ASP A 38 -21.15 -0.38 -15.25
N LYS A 39 -20.36 -0.87 -16.22
CA LYS A 39 -20.87 -1.27 -17.54
C LYS A 39 -21.08 -2.77 -17.69
N LEU A 40 -20.30 -3.59 -16.98
CA LEU A 40 -20.37 -5.04 -17.11
C LEU A 40 -21.05 -5.69 -15.90
N ASP A 41 -21.33 -4.94 -14.83
CA ASP A 41 -21.87 -5.45 -13.56
C ASP A 41 -21.00 -6.56 -12.96
N ILE A 42 -19.67 -6.43 -13.12
CA ILE A 42 -18.67 -7.37 -12.59
C ILE A 42 -17.93 -6.70 -11.44
N PRO A 43 -17.96 -7.26 -10.22
CA PRO A 43 -17.23 -6.69 -9.09
C PRO A 43 -15.72 -6.76 -9.31
N VAL A 44 -15.02 -5.68 -8.93
CA VAL A 44 -13.57 -5.59 -8.97
C VAL A 44 -13.03 -5.43 -7.55
N LEU A 45 -12.14 -6.33 -7.15
CA LEU A 45 -11.47 -6.30 -5.84
C LEU A 45 -9.99 -5.96 -6.06
N CYS A 46 -9.55 -4.83 -5.50
CA CYS A 46 -8.17 -4.36 -5.56
C CYS A 46 -7.46 -4.55 -4.22
N TYR A 47 -6.28 -5.17 -4.25
CA TYR A 47 -5.37 -5.32 -3.11
C TYR A 47 -4.09 -4.55 -3.39
N GLY A 48 -3.65 -3.74 -2.43
CA GLY A 48 -2.43 -2.96 -2.61
C GLY A 48 -2.08 -2.06 -1.42
N LEU A 49 -0.88 -1.50 -1.47
CA LEU A 49 -0.37 -0.59 -0.46
C LEU A 49 -0.95 0.82 -0.62
N ARG A 50 -1.37 1.44 0.49
CA ARG A 50 -1.89 2.82 0.45
C ARG A 50 -0.79 3.84 0.15
N THR A 51 0.32 3.74 0.87
CA THR A 51 1.41 4.73 0.86
C THR A 51 2.76 4.08 0.69
N ASP A 52 3.71 4.79 0.10
CA ASP A 52 5.10 4.39 0.02
C ASP A 52 5.82 4.55 1.38
N PHE A 53 7.12 4.23 1.42
CA PHE A 53 7.93 4.36 2.63
C PHE A 53 8.14 5.80 3.08
N ARG A 54 7.86 6.80 2.23
CA ARG A 54 7.90 8.23 2.59
C ARG A 54 6.59 8.69 3.22
N GLY A 55 5.54 7.87 3.12
CA GLY A 55 4.19 8.19 3.59
C GLY A 55 3.31 8.84 2.52
N GLU A 56 3.78 8.90 1.27
CA GLU A 56 3.05 9.50 0.16
C GLU A 56 2.17 8.45 -0.51
N LEU A 57 1.02 8.86 -1.05
CA LEU A 57 0.14 7.95 -1.77
C LEU A 57 0.81 7.45 -3.05
N PHE A 58 0.65 6.16 -3.34
CA PHE A 58 0.90 5.66 -4.68
C PHE A 58 -0.17 6.19 -5.63
N VAL A 59 0.18 6.37 -6.91
CA VAL A 59 -0.73 6.90 -7.93
C VAL A 59 -1.99 6.04 -8.05
N GLY A 60 -1.84 4.71 -8.14
CA GLY A 60 -3.00 3.80 -8.21
C GLY A 60 -3.87 3.90 -6.96
N SER A 61 -3.24 3.90 -5.79
CA SER A 61 -3.91 4.00 -4.50
C SER A 61 -4.63 5.35 -4.31
N GLN A 62 -4.08 6.45 -4.81
CA GLN A 62 -4.73 7.76 -4.77
C GLN A 62 -6.09 7.74 -5.47
N TYR A 63 -6.18 7.13 -6.66
CA TYR A 63 -7.43 7.06 -7.40
C TYR A 63 -8.37 5.98 -6.86
N LEU A 64 -7.84 4.85 -6.38
CA LEU A 64 -8.65 3.83 -5.72
C LEU A 64 -9.33 4.38 -4.46
N LEU A 65 -8.59 5.14 -3.64
CA LEU A 65 -9.17 5.82 -2.47
C LEU A 65 -10.27 6.83 -2.84
N ALA A 66 -10.20 7.44 -4.02
CA ALA A 66 -11.15 8.45 -4.47
C ALA A 66 -12.41 7.84 -5.10
N TRP A 67 -12.28 6.71 -5.80
CA TRP A 67 -13.34 6.20 -6.68
C TRP A 67 -13.92 4.85 -6.26
N SER A 68 -13.26 4.09 -5.38
CA SER A 68 -13.81 2.80 -4.93
C SER A 68 -15.05 2.97 -4.04
N ASP A 69 -16.10 2.20 -4.31
CA ASP A 69 -17.34 2.20 -3.52
C ASP A 69 -17.12 1.75 -2.07
N LYS A 70 -16.15 0.85 -1.86
CA LYS A 70 -15.81 0.30 -0.55
C LYS A 70 -14.31 0.27 -0.35
N LEU A 71 -13.89 0.82 0.79
CA LEU A 71 -12.50 0.80 1.24
C LEU A 71 -12.39 -0.01 2.53
N VAL A 72 -11.53 -1.02 2.52
CA VAL A 72 -11.22 -1.83 3.70
C VAL A 72 -9.74 -1.67 4.02
N GLU A 73 -9.45 -1.05 5.17
CA GLU A 73 -8.07 -0.94 5.65
C GLU A 73 -7.70 -2.21 6.43
N LEU A 74 -6.73 -2.96 5.91
CA LEU A 74 -6.08 -4.04 6.65
C LEU A 74 -5.02 -3.43 7.58
N LYS A 75 -5.17 -3.64 8.89
CA LYS A 75 -4.30 -3.05 9.90
C LYS A 75 -3.27 -4.05 10.42
N THR A 76 -2.03 -3.60 10.52
CA THR A 76 -1.01 -4.22 11.36
C THR A 76 -0.86 -3.43 12.67
N ILE A 77 -0.09 -3.97 13.61
CA ILE A 77 0.10 -3.39 14.94
C ILE A 77 1.55 -2.92 15.07
N CYS A 78 1.74 -1.67 15.46
CA CYS A 78 3.04 -1.14 15.82
C CYS A 78 3.48 -1.77 17.16
N PHE A 79 4.79 -1.85 17.41
CA PHE A 79 5.33 -2.39 18.67
C PHE A 79 4.77 -1.71 19.94
N CYS A 80 4.19 -0.52 19.83
CA CYS A 80 3.50 0.17 20.92
C CYS A 80 2.02 -0.17 21.10
N GLY A 81 1.51 -1.17 20.39
CA GLY A 81 0.10 -1.59 20.42
C GLY A 81 -0.86 -0.73 19.59
N ARG A 82 -0.41 0.43 19.07
CA ARG A 82 -1.25 1.28 18.20
C ARG A 82 -1.29 0.75 16.78
N LYS A 83 -2.33 1.13 16.03
CA LYS A 83 -2.44 0.87 14.58
C LYS A 83 -1.17 1.32 13.86
N ALA A 84 -0.54 0.41 13.13
CA ALA A 84 0.54 0.76 12.21
C ALA A 84 -0.07 1.25 10.90
N SER A 85 0.39 2.41 10.44
CA SER A 85 -0.14 3.10 9.27
C SER A 85 0.94 3.63 8.33
N MET A 86 2.21 3.44 8.71
CA MET A 86 3.41 3.87 8.00
C MET A 86 4.35 2.68 7.87
N VAL A 87 5.22 2.71 6.87
CA VAL A 87 6.26 1.71 6.67
C VAL A 87 7.61 2.40 6.68
N LEU A 88 8.49 1.98 7.59
CA LEU A 88 9.90 2.37 7.58
C LEU A 88 10.67 1.44 6.64
N ARG A 89 11.61 2.00 5.88
CA ARG A 89 12.63 1.25 5.16
C ARG A 89 13.93 1.38 5.95
N LEU A 90 14.53 0.23 6.30
CA LEU A 90 15.75 0.15 7.08
C LEU A 90 16.90 -0.37 6.21
N ASP A 91 18.08 0.23 6.39
CA ASP A 91 19.31 -0.26 5.77
C ASP A 91 19.83 -1.53 6.48
N GLN A 92 21.01 -2.01 6.05
CA GLN A 92 21.63 -3.20 6.62
C GLN A 92 22.01 -3.04 8.10
N ASP A 93 22.23 -1.81 8.55
CA ASP A 93 22.57 -1.45 9.93
C ASP A 93 21.31 -1.17 10.77
N GLY A 94 20.11 -1.28 10.17
CA GLY A 94 18.83 -1.04 10.84
C GLY A 94 18.46 0.44 10.97
N ARG A 95 19.15 1.34 10.27
CA ARG A 95 18.85 2.78 10.28
C ARG A 95 17.72 3.09 9.30
N PRO A 96 16.71 3.87 9.73
CA PRO A 96 15.65 4.29 8.84
C PRO A 96 16.15 5.37 7.89
N TYR A 97 15.76 5.25 6.63
CA TYR A 97 16.03 6.27 5.62
C TYR A 97 14.78 6.51 4.77
N ASN A 98 14.64 7.75 4.30
CA ASN A 98 13.49 8.23 3.54
C ASN A 98 13.87 8.77 2.15
N GLU A 99 15.11 8.53 1.72
CA GLU A 99 15.65 8.91 0.41
C GLU A 99 15.86 7.66 -0.47
N GLY A 100 15.72 7.81 -1.79
CA GLY A 100 15.92 6.72 -2.75
C GLY A 100 14.70 6.43 -3.63
N GLU A 101 14.86 5.50 -4.58
CA GLU A 101 13.78 5.14 -5.49
C GLU A 101 12.61 4.50 -4.74
N GLN A 102 11.40 4.91 -5.14
CA GLN A 102 10.12 4.49 -4.55
C GLN A 102 9.86 2.98 -4.73
N VAL A 103 10.49 2.36 -5.73
CA VAL A 103 10.30 0.95 -6.08
C VAL A 103 11.65 0.26 -6.12
N VAL A 104 11.93 -0.57 -5.11
CA VAL A 104 13.03 -1.54 -5.17
C VAL A 104 12.45 -2.91 -4.93
N ILE A 105 12.33 -3.68 -6.01
CA ILE A 105 11.91 -5.08 -5.97
C ILE A 105 13.18 -5.89 -5.68
N GLY A 106 13.33 -6.36 -4.43
CA GLY A 106 14.45 -7.18 -4.02
C GLY A 106 15.69 -6.38 -3.58
N GLY A 107 15.99 -6.48 -2.29
CA GLY A 107 17.17 -5.96 -1.63
C GLY A 107 17.17 -6.43 -0.18
N ASN A 108 18.32 -6.47 0.51
CA ASN A 108 18.42 -6.85 1.94
C ASN A 108 17.78 -5.82 2.89
N GLU A 109 16.91 -4.96 2.37
CA GLU A 109 16.30 -3.84 3.07
C GLU A 109 15.10 -4.35 3.87
N ARG A 110 15.02 -3.94 5.13
CA ARG A 110 14.00 -4.43 6.04
C ARG A 110 12.86 -3.42 6.10
N TYR A 111 11.67 -3.84 5.70
CA TYR A 111 10.45 -3.02 5.83
C TYR A 111 9.78 -3.28 7.19
N VAL A 112 9.47 -2.23 7.94
CA VAL A 112 8.84 -2.34 9.26
C VAL A 112 7.62 -1.42 9.37
N SER A 113 6.44 -2.01 9.60
CA SER A 113 5.21 -1.25 9.82
C SER A 113 5.17 -0.65 11.22
N VAL A 114 4.95 0.67 11.30
CA VAL A 114 4.88 1.41 12.57
C VAL A 114 3.73 2.43 12.56
N CYS A 115 3.37 2.94 13.74
CA CYS A 115 2.43 4.04 13.84
C CYS A 115 3.11 5.34 13.39
N ARG A 116 2.32 6.33 12.99
CA ARG A 116 2.83 7.63 12.52
C ARG A 116 3.78 8.34 13.50
N LYS A 117 3.59 8.16 14.81
CA LYS A 117 4.49 8.72 15.83
C LYS A 117 5.88 8.08 15.72
N HIS A 118 5.97 6.76 15.86
CA HIS A 118 7.25 6.06 15.84
C HIS A 118 7.92 6.05 14.46
N TYR A 119 7.17 6.28 13.38
CA TYR A 119 7.77 6.59 12.07
C TYR A 119 8.61 7.88 12.15
N LYS A 120 8.03 8.97 12.67
CA LYS A 120 8.73 10.26 12.80
C LYS A 120 9.87 10.17 13.79
N ASP A 121 9.61 9.63 14.98
CA ASP A 121 10.63 9.50 16.03
C ASP A 121 11.84 8.69 15.51
N ALA A 122 11.62 7.61 14.76
CA ALA A 122 12.71 6.81 14.22
C ALA A 122 13.53 7.56 13.16
N LEU A 123 12.89 8.35 12.29
CA LEU A 123 13.59 9.18 11.30
C LEU A 123 14.37 10.33 11.95
N GLU A 124 13.81 10.98 12.97
CA GLU A 124 14.49 12.05 13.71
C GLU A 124 15.69 11.52 14.51
N GLU A 125 15.56 10.35 15.12
CA GLU A 125 16.64 9.69 15.86
C GLU A 125 17.67 9.01 14.96
N GLY A 126 17.27 8.58 13.75
CA GLY A 126 18.09 7.74 12.87
C GLY A 126 18.24 6.29 13.38
N SER A 127 17.38 5.84 14.29
CA SER A 127 17.43 4.47 14.84
C SER A 127 16.07 4.00 15.36
N LEU A 128 15.47 2.99 14.70
CA LEU A 128 14.23 2.37 15.19
C LEU A 128 14.45 1.61 16.51
N THR A 129 15.60 0.96 16.66
CA THR A 129 15.94 0.18 17.87
C THR A 129 15.97 1.07 19.11
N ALA A 130 16.55 2.26 19.02
CA ALA A 130 16.58 3.22 20.12
C ALA A 130 15.16 3.62 20.56
N ILE A 131 14.23 3.83 19.62
CA ILE A 131 12.82 4.11 19.93
C ILE A 131 12.16 2.94 20.66
N GLN A 132 12.42 1.72 20.19
CA GLN A 132 11.83 0.51 20.77
C GLN A 132 12.32 0.24 22.20
N GLU A 133 13.60 0.48 22.47
CA GLU A 133 14.20 0.32 23.81
C GLU A 133 13.59 1.33 24.79
N ARG A 134 13.50 2.62 24.40
CA ARG A 134 12.84 3.64 25.23
C ARG A 134 11.40 3.28 25.57
N HIS A 135 10.67 2.65 24.65
CA HIS A 135 9.29 2.23 24.87
C HIS A 135 9.17 0.98 25.76
N ARG A 136 10.22 0.15 25.86
CA ARG A 136 10.20 -1.09 26.66
C ARG A 136 10.42 -0.83 28.17
N HIS A 137 10.84 0.39 28.53
CA HIS A 137 11.09 0.84 29.89
C HIS A 137 9.98 1.73 30.47
N ILE A 138 8.82 1.77 29.81
CA ILE A 138 7.60 2.48 30.23
C ILE A 138 6.53 1.43 30.49
#